data_AF-A0A519RMN4-F1
#
_entry.id   AF-A0A519RMN4-F1
#
_cell.length_a   1.000
_cell.length_b   1.000
_cell.length_c   1.000
_cell.angle_alpha   90.00
_cell.angle_beta   90.00
_cell.angle_gamma   90.00
#
_symmetry.space_group_name_H-M   'P 1'
#
loop_
_entity.id
_entity.type
_entity.pdbx_description
1 polymer ?
#
loop_
_entity_poly.entity_id
_entity_poly.type
_entity_poly.pdbx_seq_one_letter_code
_entity_poly.pdbx_strand_id
1 'polypeptide(L)'
;KYLSYFFNSLDLREYISGTAQPKLNQSNLNRIPVPICGLAEQNQIVEEIEARLSIIEDLKKAITENLKRSEILKQIILKKAFSGKLTHPNDHSQFYDDLLEKINLEKQIFSNAQKELAKLKPKTNKLMEEKKSILQILNSSAEPISAKDVWLQSMYKDDIEAFYSELRDIQDKIIEVKQDTSSLLSLRP
;
A
#
# COMPACT_ATOMS: atom_id res chain seq x y z
N LYS A 1 -9.53 -2.25 40.08
CA LYS A 1 -8.15 -2.56 39.65
C LYS A 1 -7.61 -3.80 40.35
N TYR A 2 -7.53 -3.84 41.70
CA TYR A 2 -7.07 -5.00 42.47
C TYR A 2 -7.69 -6.35 42.02
N LEU A 3 -9.03 -6.45 41.98
CA LEU A 3 -9.72 -7.66 41.53
C LEU A 3 -9.36 -8.07 40.09
N SER A 4 -9.16 -7.09 39.20
CA SER A 4 -8.77 -7.39 37.82
C SER A 4 -7.37 -7.99 37.75
N TYR A 5 -6.42 -7.47 38.52
CA TYR A 5 -5.08 -8.07 38.60
C TYR A 5 -5.11 -9.45 39.23
N PHE A 6 -5.91 -9.64 40.29
CA PHE A 6 -6.11 -10.95 40.90
C PHE A 6 -6.66 -11.98 39.89
N PHE A 7 -7.76 -11.67 39.21
CA PHE A 7 -8.34 -12.57 38.21
C PHE A 7 -7.43 -12.83 37.01
N ASN A 8 -6.62 -11.84 36.60
CA ASN A 8 -5.64 -12.03 35.53
C ASN A 8 -4.44 -12.91 35.97
N SER A 9 -4.16 -12.99 37.28
CA SER A 9 -3.13 -13.87 37.83
C SER A 9 -3.63 -15.29 38.16
N LEU A 10 -4.94 -15.47 38.28
CA LEU A 10 -5.56 -16.73 38.66
C LEU A 10 -5.74 -17.64 37.45
N ASP A 11 -5.46 -18.93 37.64
CA ASP A 11 -5.81 -19.94 36.66
C ASP A 11 -7.31 -20.28 36.72
N LEU A 12 -8.06 -19.85 35.71
CA LEU A 12 -9.51 -20.02 35.65
C LEU A 12 -9.94 -21.39 35.10
N ARG A 13 -9.01 -22.24 34.66
CA ARG A 13 -9.33 -23.51 33.97
C ARG A 13 -10.26 -24.42 34.78
N GLU A 14 -10.09 -24.46 36.11
CA GLU A 14 -10.91 -25.27 37.00
C GLU A 14 -12.37 -24.77 37.14
N TYR A 15 -12.60 -23.51 36.81
CA TYR A 15 -13.91 -22.85 36.93
C TYR A 15 -14.62 -22.72 35.58
N ILE A 16 -13.93 -23.04 34.49
CA ILE A 16 -14.47 -22.99 33.13
C ILE A 16 -15.24 -24.28 32.83
N SER A 17 -16.40 -24.11 32.21
CA SER A 17 -17.29 -25.18 31.78
C SER A 17 -17.48 -25.16 30.26
N GLY A 18 -17.84 -26.29 29.65
CA GLY A 18 -18.05 -26.42 28.21
C GLY A 18 -16.81 -26.87 27.45
N THR A 19 -16.93 -27.97 26.71
CA THR A 19 -15.82 -28.60 25.96
C THR A 19 -15.54 -27.92 24.62
N ALA A 20 -16.58 -27.48 23.91
CA ALA A 20 -16.46 -26.82 22.60
C ALA A 20 -16.25 -25.31 22.71
N GLN A 21 -16.85 -24.66 23.71
CA GLN A 21 -16.69 -23.24 23.99
C GLN A 21 -16.48 -23.02 25.50
N PRO A 22 -15.28 -22.59 25.92
CA PRO A 22 -15.00 -22.22 27.31
C PRO A 22 -15.99 -21.17 27.81
N LYS A 23 -16.72 -21.48 28.89
CA LYS A 23 -17.69 -20.59 29.51
C LYS A 23 -17.53 -20.58 31.03
N LEU A 24 -17.36 -19.39 31.60
CA LEU A 24 -17.46 -19.16 33.04
C LEU A 24 -18.91 -18.75 33.36
N ASN A 25 -19.62 -19.59 34.10
CA ASN A 25 -20.99 -19.31 34.54
C ASN A 25 -21.00 -18.62 35.92
N GLN A 26 -22.14 -18.01 36.29
CA GLN A 26 -22.25 -17.27 37.56
C GLN A 26 -21.98 -18.15 38.79
N SER A 27 -22.41 -19.42 38.75
CA SER A 27 -22.22 -20.37 39.86
C SER A 27 -20.73 -20.65 40.09
N ASN A 28 -19.97 -20.88 39.03
CA ASN A 28 -18.53 -21.11 39.08
C ASN A 28 -17.77 -19.84 39.46
N LEU A 29 -18.19 -18.67 38.95
CA LEU A 29 -17.61 -17.38 39.33
C LEU A 29 -17.74 -17.13 40.84
N ASN A 30 -18.92 -17.39 41.43
CA ASN A 30 -19.18 -17.23 42.86
C ASN A 30 -18.39 -18.22 43.75
N ARG A 31 -17.80 -19.27 43.18
CA ARG A 31 -16.99 -20.26 43.91
C ARG A 31 -15.51 -19.89 43.99
N ILE A 32 -15.07 -18.88 43.24
CA ILE A 32 -13.67 -18.48 43.24
C ILE A 32 -13.34 -17.80 44.58
N PRO A 33 -12.38 -18.32 45.37
CA PRO A 33 -11.98 -17.69 46.61
C PRO A 33 -11.15 -16.43 46.30
N VAL A 34 -11.66 -15.27 46.68
CA VAL A 34 -10.97 -13.99 46.51
C VAL A 34 -10.39 -13.55 47.85
N PRO A 35 -9.06 -13.39 47.98
CA PRO A 35 -8.45 -12.81 49.17
C PRO A 35 -8.73 -11.30 49.19
N ILE A 36 -9.56 -10.87 50.13
CA ILE A 36 -9.89 -9.46 50.34
C ILE A 36 -9.08 -8.95 51.53
N CYS A 37 -8.09 -8.12 51.25
CA CYS A 37 -7.29 -7.40 52.25
C CYS A 37 -7.84 -5.99 52.52
N GLY A 38 -7.22 -5.22 53.43
CA GLY A 38 -7.66 -3.86 53.73
C GLY A 38 -7.53 -2.91 52.53
N LEU A 39 -8.37 -1.87 52.44
CA LEU A 39 -8.35 -0.94 51.30
C LEU A 39 -6.96 -0.29 51.07
N ALA A 40 -6.24 0.01 52.16
CA ALA A 40 -4.88 0.54 52.08
C ALA A 40 -3.92 -0.44 51.38
N GLU A 41 -3.97 -1.72 51.77
CA GLU A 41 -3.13 -2.78 51.18
C GLU A 41 -3.52 -3.05 49.72
N GLN A 42 -4.82 -3.05 49.40
CA GLN A 42 -5.29 -3.19 48.01
C GLN A 42 -4.72 -2.09 47.11
N ASN A 43 -4.68 -0.85 47.59
CA ASN A 43 -4.14 0.27 46.84
C ASN A 43 -2.62 0.15 46.66
N GLN A 44 -1.88 -0.23 47.70
CA GLN A 44 -0.44 -0.47 47.60
C GLN A 44 -0.09 -1.56 46.59
N ILE A 45 -0.84 -2.66 46.59
CA ILE A 45 -0.66 -3.76 45.63
C ILE A 45 -0.90 -3.26 44.20
N VAL A 46 -1.97 -2.49 43.99
CA VAL A 46 -2.28 -1.92 42.66
C VAL A 46 -1.19 -0.98 42.19
N GLU A 47 -0.72 -0.10 43.07
CA GLU A 47 0.34 0.88 42.75
C GLU A 47 1.64 0.19 42.33
N GLU A 48 2.07 -0.83 43.08
CA GLU A 48 3.28 -1.60 42.76
C GLU A 48 3.15 -2.34 41.42
N ILE A 49 1.98 -2.93 41.14
CA ILE A 49 1.72 -3.59 39.85
C ILE A 49 1.74 -2.57 38.71
N GLU A 50 1.09 -1.42 38.87
CA GLU A 50 1.04 -0.38 37.84
C GLU A 50 2.42 0.22 37.56
N ALA A 51 3.23 0.45 38.60
CA ALA A 51 4.60 0.89 38.44
C ALA A 51 5.43 -0.10 37.61
N ARG A 52 5.32 -1.41 37.90
CA ARG A 52 6.02 -2.47 37.14
C ARG A 52 5.53 -2.57 35.71
N LEU A 53 4.21 -2.49 35.48
CA LEU A 53 3.64 -2.52 34.13
C LEU A 53 4.09 -1.29 33.31
N SER A 54 4.20 -0.12 33.93
CA SER A 54 4.72 1.07 33.27
C SER A 54 6.16 0.86 32.78
N ILE A 55 7.03 0.28 33.61
CA ILE A 55 8.41 -0.06 33.23
C ILE A 55 8.42 -1.02 32.03
N ILE A 56 7.55 -2.03 32.03
CA ILE A 56 7.42 -2.98 30.92
C ILE A 56 7.01 -2.27 29.62
N GLU A 57 6.05 -1.35 29.68
CA GLU A 57 5.61 -0.60 28.51
C GLU A 57 6.73 0.30 27.96
N ASP A 58 7.51 0.94 28.82
CA ASP A 58 8.64 1.76 28.38
C ASP A 58 9.78 0.92 27.79
N LEU A 59 10.03 -0.27 28.36
CA LEU A 59 10.97 -1.24 27.77
C LEU A 59 10.50 -1.72 26.40
N LYS A 60 9.22 -2.03 26.23
CA LYS A 60 8.65 -2.41 24.93
C LYS A 60 8.86 -1.29 23.91
N LYS A 61 8.56 -0.03 24.26
CA LYS A 61 8.80 1.12 23.38
C LYS A 61 10.28 1.21 23.01
N ALA A 62 11.18 1.16 23.97
CA ALA A 62 12.62 1.22 23.74
C ALA A 62 13.10 0.11 22.78
N ILE A 63 12.60 -1.12 22.93
CA ILE A 63 12.91 -2.23 22.02
C ILE A 63 12.42 -1.91 20.60
N THR A 64 11.17 -1.47 20.45
CA THR A 64 10.61 -1.16 19.12
C THR A 64 11.36 -0.02 18.42
N GLU A 65 11.77 1.01 19.16
CA GLU A 65 12.57 2.11 18.63
C GLU A 65 13.96 1.65 18.19
N ASN A 66 14.62 0.83 19.00
CA ASN A 66 15.95 0.31 18.66
C ASN A 66 15.91 -0.62 17.43
N LEU A 67 14.87 -1.43 17.27
CA LEU A 67 14.69 -2.24 16.06
C LEU A 67 14.56 -1.35 14.81
N LYS A 68 13.71 -0.31 14.86
CA LYS A 68 13.58 0.66 13.77
C LYS A 68 14.90 1.37 13.46
N ARG A 69 15.63 1.80 14.50
CA ARG A 69 16.96 2.43 14.34
C ARG A 69 17.96 1.47 13.69
N SER A 70 17.95 0.19 14.06
CA SER A 70 18.81 -0.82 13.48
C SER A 70 18.52 -1.03 11.98
N GLU A 71 17.25 -1.08 11.60
CA GLU A 71 16.83 -1.17 10.19
C GLU A 71 17.30 0.03 9.37
N ILE A 72 17.09 1.24 9.89
CA ILE A 72 17.53 2.49 9.25
C ILE A 72 19.06 2.50 9.13
N LEU A 73 19.78 2.15 10.20
CA LEU A 73 21.25 2.10 10.20
C LEU A 73 21.76 1.11 9.15
N LYS A 74 21.14 -0.08 9.04
CA LYS A 74 21.47 -1.06 8.01
C LYS A 74 21.29 -0.46 6.61
N GLN A 75 20.19 0.23 6.34
CA GLN A 75 19.96 0.89 5.05
C GLN A 75 21.00 1.98 4.77
N ILE A 76 21.35 2.79 5.78
CA ILE A 76 22.39 3.83 5.65
C ILE A 76 23.75 3.20 5.34
N ILE A 77 24.13 2.14 6.04
CA ILE A 77 25.40 1.44 5.81
C ILE A 77 25.43 0.85 4.41
N LEU A 78 24.38 0.15 3.98
CA LEU A 78 24.29 -0.40 2.62
C LEU A 78 24.38 0.70 1.56
N LYS A 79 23.64 1.80 1.75
CA LYS A 79 23.71 2.95 0.84
C LYS A 79 25.12 3.53 0.78
N LYS A 80 25.79 3.68 1.92
CA LYS A 80 27.18 4.18 1.98
C LYS A 80 28.15 3.19 1.32
N ALA A 81 28.00 1.89 1.55
CA ALA A 81 28.81 0.83 0.94
C ALA A 81 28.68 0.84 -0.59
N PHE A 82 27.45 0.84 -1.12
CA PHE A 82 27.21 0.88 -2.56
C PHE A 82 27.61 2.21 -3.21
N SER A 83 27.66 3.30 -2.45
CA SER A 83 28.17 4.60 -2.94
C SER A 83 29.71 4.72 -2.92
N GLY A 84 30.43 3.67 -2.52
CA GLY A 84 31.90 3.69 -2.44
C GLY A 84 32.46 4.58 -1.32
N LYS A 85 31.63 5.08 -0.41
CA LYS A 85 32.04 5.99 0.68
C LYS A 85 32.63 5.26 1.90
N LEU A 86 32.55 3.94 1.93
CA LEU A 86 33.12 3.09 3.00
C LEU A 86 34.43 2.41 2.59
N THR A 87 34.92 2.64 1.37
CA THR A 87 36.23 2.16 0.93
C THR A 87 37.28 3.23 1.18
N HIS A 88 38.48 2.84 1.60
CA HIS A 88 39.60 3.78 1.73
C HIS A 88 39.88 4.46 0.39
N PRO A 89 40.26 5.75 0.38
CA PRO A 89 40.75 6.40 -0.83
C PRO A 89 42.01 5.64 -1.27
N ASN A 90 41.90 4.85 -2.34
CA ASN A 90 43.06 4.27 -3.00
C ASN A 90 43.95 5.44 -3.50
N ASP A 91 45.27 5.26 -3.58
CA ASP A 91 46.22 6.31 -4.05
C ASP A 91 45.92 6.89 -5.45
N HIS A 92 44.94 6.35 -6.17
CA HIS A 92 44.41 6.86 -7.45
C HIS A 92 43.16 7.75 -7.33
N SER A 93 42.74 8.13 -6.13
CA SER A 93 41.48 8.86 -5.86
C SER A 93 41.32 10.14 -6.71
N GLN A 94 42.40 10.91 -6.86
CA GLN A 94 42.39 12.16 -7.65
C GLN A 94 42.07 11.95 -9.15
N PHE A 95 42.41 10.78 -9.71
CA PHE A 95 42.11 10.48 -11.11
C PHE A 95 40.64 10.08 -11.31
N TYR A 96 40.05 9.38 -10.33
CA TYR A 96 38.65 8.99 -10.37
C TYR A 96 37.70 10.17 -10.12
N ASP A 97 38.07 11.11 -9.25
CA ASP A 97 37.25 12.29 -8.97
C ASP A 97 37.10 13.20 -10.21
N ASP A 98 38.20 13.47 -10.92
CA ASP A 98 38.19 14.25 -12.19
C ASP A 98 37.37 13.54 -13.29
N LEU A 99 37.46 12.21 -13.38
CA LEU A 99 36.66 11.43 -14.32
C LEU A 99 35.16 11.45 -13.96
N LEU A 100 34.82 11.34 -12.67
CA LEU A 100 33.44 11.41 -12.20
C LEU A 100 32.83 12.79 -12.44
N GLU A 101 33.61 13.85 -12.25
CA GLU A 101 33.18 15.22 -12.53
C GLU A 101 32.86 15.40 -14.02
N LYS A 102 33.74 14.92 -14.91
CA LYS A 102 33.51 14.91 -16.38
C LYS A 102 32.25 14.14 -16.78
N ILE A 103 32.07 12.92 -16.25
CA ILE A 103 30.89 12.09 -16.55
C ILE A 103 29.60 12.77 -16.08
N ASN A 104 29.61 13.41 -14.90
CA ASN A 104 28.42 14.09 -14.36
C ASN A 104 28.06 15.34 -15.16
N LEU A 105 29.07 16.12 -15.57
CA LEU A 105 28.87 17.28 -16.45
C LEU A 105 28.27 16.85 -17.79
N GLU A 106 28.83 15.81 -18.41
CA GLU A 106 28.34 15.29 -19.70
C GLU A 106 26.89 14.76 -19.59
N LYS A 107 26.56 14.05 -18.50
CA LYS A 107 25.18 13.62 -18.21
C LYS A 107 24.22 14.80 -18.03
N GLN A 108 24.64 15.86 -17.35
CA GLN A 108 23.81 17.06 -17.17
C GLN A 108 23.58 17.78 -18.50
N ILE A 109 24.62 17.93 -19.31
CA ILE A 109 24.52 18.51 -20.66
C ILE A 109 23.54 17.69 -21.50
N PHE A 110 23.67 16.36 -21.49
CA PHE A 110 22.78 15.47 -22.23
C PHE A 110 21.32 15.56 -21.75
N SER A 111 21.08 15.55 -20.43
CA SER A 111 19.72 15.70 -19.86
C SER A 111 19.11 17.06 -20.19
N ASN A 112 19.89 18.13 -20.13
CA ASN A 112 19.45 19.47 -20.48
C ASN A 112 19.17 19.59 -21.98
N ALA A 113 20.03 19.04 -22.84
CA ALA A 113 19.80 18.97 -24.28
C ALA A 113 18.51 18.19 -24.62
N GLN A 114 18.24 17.08 -23.94
CA GLN A 114 16.96 16.36 -24.09
C GLN A 114 15.75 17.20 -23.66
N LYS A 115 15.85 17.96 -22.56
CA LYS A 115 14.78 18.86 -22.12
C LYS A 115 14.56 20.00 -23.12
N GLU A 116 15.61 20.59 -23.66
CA GLU A 116 15.51 21.64 -24.70
C GLU A 116 14.92 21.08 -26.00
N LEU A 117 15.33 19.89 -26.44
CA LEU A 117 14.71 19.19 -27.57
C LEU A 117 13.23 18.90 -27.33
N ALA A 118 12.83 18.55 -26.10
CA ALA A 118 11.43 18.34 -25.74
C ALA A 118 10.60 19.65 -25.75
N LYS A 119 11.22 20.79 -25.45
CA LYS A 119 10.58 22.12 -25.52
C LYS A 119 10.42 22.61 -26.97
N LEU A 120 11.36 22.26 -27.85
CA LEU A 120 11.37 22.63 -29.27
C LEU A 120 10.43 21.78 -30.13
N LYS A 121 9.98 20.62 -29.63
CA LYS A 121 8.91 19.86 -30.30
C LYS A 121 7.67 20.75 -30.39
N PRO A 122 7.04 20.88 -31.58
CA PRO A 122 5.84 21.68 -31.71
C PRO A 122 4.79 21.14 -30.73
N LYS A 123 4.21 22.03 -29.92
CA LYS A 123 2.97 21.71 -29.21
C LYS A 123 1.92 21.45 -30.28
N THR A 124 1.69 20.18 -30.59
CA THR A 124 0.50 19.79 -31.33
C THR A 124 -0.69 20.18 -30.46
N ASN A 125 -1.35 21.28 -30.82
CA ASN A 125 -2.73 21.50 -30.38
C ASN A 125 -3.50 20.31 -30.92
N LYS A 126 -3.73 19.29 -30.08
CA LYS A 126 -4.78 18.31 -30.38
C LYS A 126 -6.05 19.14 -30.56
N LEU A 127 -6.55 19.19 -31.79
CA LEU A 127 -7.93 19.55 -32.04
C LEU A 127 -8.77 18.74 -31.05
N MET A 128 -9.64 19.41 -30.29
CA MET A 128 -10.60 18.73 -29.45
C MET A 128 -11.48 17.89 -30.37
N GLU A 129 -11.13 16.63 -30.56
CA GLU A 129 -12.08 15.63 -31.03
C GLU A 129 -13.12 15.53 -29.91
N GLU A 130 -14.35 15.97 -30.21
CA GLU A 130 -15.50 15.79 -29.31
C GLU A 130 -15.53 14.32 -28.92
N LYS A 131 -15.28 14.03 -27.64
CA LYS A 131 -15.23 12.67 -27.14
C LYS A 131 -16.64 12.08 -27.25
N LYS A 132 -16.84 11.18 -28.22
CA LYS A 132 -18.14 10.53 -28.46
C LYS A 132 -18.30 9.34 -27.51
N SER A 133 -19.51 9.17 -26.97
CA SER A 133 -19.92 7.95 -26.23
C SER A 133 -19.91 6.74 -27.18
N ILE A 134 -19.77 5.51 -26.67
CA ILE A 134 -19.71 4.29 -27.48
C ILE A 134 -20.97 4.16 -28.37
N LEU A 135 -22.14 4.61 -27.89
CA LEU A 135 -23.36 4.67 -28.69
C LEU A 135 -23.27 5.61 -29.88
N GLN A 136 -22.65 6.77 -29.69
CA GLN A 136 -22.51 7.77 -30.74
C GLN A 136 -21.52 7.31 -31.81
N ILE A 137 -20.48 6.57 -31.40
CA ILE A 137 -19.51 5.95 -32.30
C ILE A 137 -20.21 4.91 -33.16
N LEU A 138 -20.91 3.96 -32.54
CA LEU A 138 -21.61 2.87 -33.24
C LEU A 138 -22.79 3.34 -34.10
N ASN A 139 -23.50 4.42 -33.71
CA ASN A 139 -24.56 5.03 -34.55
C ASN A 139 -24.00 5.82 -35.73
N SER A 140 -22.79 6.40 -35.60
CA SER A 140 -22.17 7.17 -36.69
C SER A 140 -21.50 6.29 -37.75
N SER A 141 -21.25 5.02 -37.43
CA SER A 141 -20.61 4.06 -38.32
C SER A 141 -21.65 3.12 -38.97
N ALA A 142 -21.81 3.22 -40.28
CA ALA A 142 -22.67 2.32 -41.05
C ALA A 142 -22.06 0.91 -41.25
N GLU A 143 -20.77 0.74 -40.93
CA GLU A 143 -20.02 -0.52 -41.08
C GLU A 143 -19.56 -1.06 -39.71
N PRO A 144 -19.40 -2.39 -39.55
CA PRO A 144 -18.92 -2.98 -38.30
C PRO A 144 -17.51 -2.50 -37.93
N ILE A 145 -17.34 -1.89 -36.75
CA ILE A 145 -16.04 -1.36 -36.27
C ILE A 145 -15.38 -2.36 -35.32
N SER A 146 -14.05 -2.48 -35.39
CA SER A 146 -13.26 -3.27 -34.43
C SER A 146 -13.37 -2.74 -33.00
N ALA A 147 -13.52 -3.63 -32.02
CA ALA A 147 -13.61 -3.26 -30.60
C ALA A 147 -12.42 -2.40 -30.12
N LYS A 148 -11.24 -2.60 -30.70
CA LYS A 148 -10.03 -1.81 -30.39
C LYS A 148 -10.12 -0.37 -30.89
N ASP A 149 -10.77 -0.17 -32.03
CA ASP A 149 -10.94 1.15 -32.64
C ASP A 149 -12.07 1.91 -31.95
N VAL A 150 -13.14 1.21 -31.54
CA VAL A 150 -14.18 1.77 -30.66
C VAL A 150 -13.58 2.25 -29.34
N TRP A 151 -12.72 1.44 -28.71
CA TRP A 151 -11.99 1.84 -27.50
C TRP A 151 -11.15 3.11 -27.70
N LEU A 152 -10.38 3.16 -28.79
CA LEU A 152 -9.46 4.26 -29.06
C LEU A 152 -10.16 5.59 -29.36
N GLN A 153 -11.35 5.53 -29.95
CA GLN A 153 -12.18 6.70 -30.29
C GLN A 153 -13.17 7.07 -29.16
N SER A 154 -13.39 6.19 -28.19
CA SER A 154 -14.29 6.42 -27.07
C SER A 154 -13.74 7.45 -26.08
N MET A 155 -14.67 8.11 -25.37
CA MET A 155 -14.35 9.01 -24.28
C MET A 155 -13.59 8.36 -23.10
N TYR A 156 -13.55 7.02 -23.05
CA TYR A 156 -13.05 6.21 -21.94
C TYR A 156 -11.66 5.60 -22.20
N LYS A 157 -10.90 6.09 -23.17
CA LYS A 157 -9.55 5.59 -23.52
C LYS A 157 -8.58 5.45 -22.32
N ASP A 158 -8.79 6.19 -21.24
CA ASP A 158 -7.97 6.18 -20.03
C ASP A 158 -8.64 5.46 -18.83
N ASP A 159 -9.87 4.94 -18.98
CA ASP A 159 -10.65 4.28 -17.93
C ASP A 159 -11.39 3.03 -18.46
N ILE A 160 -10.80 1.87 -18.20
CA ILE A 160 -11.29 0.59 -18.73
C ILE A 160 -12.59 0.13 -18.08
N GLU A 161 -12.84 0.51 -16.83
CA GLU A 161 -14.04 0.10 -16.10
C GLU A 161 -15.27 0.87 -16.59
N ALA A 162 -15.11 2.18 -16.84
CA ALA A 162 -16.19 3.01 -17.36
C ALA A 162 -16.63 2.59 -18.77
N PHE A 163 -15.68 2.20 -19.63
CA PHE A 163 -15.97 1.67 -20.96
C PHE A 163 -16.75 0.35 -20.95
N TYR A 164 -16.32 -0.60 -20.13
CA TYR A 164 -17.01 -1.90 -20.02
C TYR A 164 -18.37 -1.75 -19.37
N SER A 165 -18.54 -0.79 -18.45
CA SER A 165 -19.85 -0.44 -17.89
C SER A 165 -20.81 0.04 -18.98
N GLU A 166 -20.37 0.95 -19.86
CA GLU A 166 -21.22 1.44 -20.94
C GLU A 166 -21.51 0.33 -21.99
N LEU A 167 -20.52 -0.50 -22.34
CA LEU A 167 -20.76 -1.68 -23.20
C LEU A 167 -21.77 -2.65 -22.60
N ARG A 168 -21.76 -2.83 -21.28
CA ARG A 168 -22.69 -3.70 -20.57
C ARG A 168 -24.12 -3.15 -20.62
N ASP A 169 -24.29 -1.84 -20.49
CA ASP A 169 -25.59 -1.17 -20.57
C ASP A 169 -26.19 -1.20 -21.98
N ILE A 170 -25.35 -1.34 -23.00
CA ILE A 170 -25.75 -1.34 -24.42
C ILE A 170 -25.72 -2.75 -25.02
N GLN A 171 -25.35 -3.77 -24.24
CA GLN A 171 -25.15 -5.14 -24.73
C GLN A 171 -26.36 -5.68 -25.52
N ASP A 172 -27.57 -5.30 -25.15
CA ASP A 172 -28.81 -5.71 -25.82
C ASP A 172 -29.00 -5.13 -27.23
N LYS A 173 -28.23 -4.10 -27.59
CA LYS A 173 -28.33 -3.37 -28.86
C LYS A 173 -27.18 -3.65 -29.82
N ILE A 174 -26.18 -4.44 -29.41
CA ILE A 174 -24.95 -4.70 -30.17
C ILE A 174 -24.92 -6.15 -30.68
N ILE A 175 -24.45 -6.35 -31.91
CA ILE A 175 -24.12 -7.64 -32.50
C ILE A 175 -22.60 -7.74 -32.60
N GLU A 176 -22.03 -8.83 -32.11
CA GLU A 176 -20.61 -9.16 -32.28
C GLU A 176 -20.45 -10.13 -33.46
N VAL A 177 -19.71 -9.74 -34.48
CA VAL A 177 -19.30 -10.62 -35.59
C VAL A 177 -17.81 -10.91 -35.43
N LYS A 178 -17.46 -12.18 -35.20
CA LYS A 178 -16.06 -12.61 -35.06
C LYS A 178 -15.48 -12.93 -36.42
N GLN A 179 -14.41 -12.23 -36.81
CA GLN A 179 -13.60 -12.56 -37.99
C GLN A 179 -12.15 -12.80 -37.56
N ASP A 180 -11.65 -14.00 -37.84
CA ASP A 180 -10.30 -14.51 -37.55
C ASP A 180 -9.77 -14.28 -36.12
N THR A 181 -9.22 -13.10 -35.83
CA THR A 181 -8.64 -12.71 -34.52
C THR A 181 -9.20 -11.39 -33.96
N SER A 182 -10.20 -10.81 -34.62
CA SER A 182 -10.82 -9.53 -34.24
C SER A 182 -12.34 -9.64 -34.11
N SER A 183 -12.85 -9.03 -33.04
CA SER A 183 -14.29 -8.86 -32.81
C SER A 183 -14.75 -7.53 -33.40
N LEU A 184 -15.68 -7.59 -34.36
CA LEU A 184 -16.35 -6.43 -34.94
C LEU A 184 -17.69 -6.21 -34.24
N LEU A 185 -18.01 -4.96 -33.91
CA LEU A 185 -19.22 -4.53 -33.22
C LEU A 185 -20.10 -3.73 -34.19
N SER A 186 -21.38 -4.06 -34.28
CA SER A 186 -22.40 -3.29 -35.00
C SER A 186 -23.70 -3.20 -34.19
N LEU A 187 -24.57 -2.24 -34.51
CA LEU A 187 -25.89 -2.16 -33.88
C LEU A 187 -26.86 -3.16 -34.51
N ARG A 188 -27.81 -3.68 -33.71
CA ARG A 188 -28.97 -4.40 -34.26
C ARG A 188 -29.79 -3.46 -35.17
N PRO A 189 -30.25 -3.92 -36.34
CA PRO A 189 -31.15 -3.16 -37.20
C PRO A 189 -32.52 -2.94 -36.54
#